data_AF-A0A2M9WPL6-F1
#
_entry.id   AF-A0A2M9WPL6-F1
#
_cell.length_a   1.000
_cell.length_b   1.000
_cell.length_c   1.000
_cell.angle_alpha   90.00
_cell.angle_beta   90.00
_cell.angle_gamma   90.00
#
_symmetry.space_group_name_H-M   'P 1'
#
loop_
_entity.id
_entity.type
_entity.pdbx_description
1 polymer ?
#
loop_
_entity_poly.entity_id
_entity_poly.type
_entity_poly.pdbx_seq_one_letter_code
_entity_poly.pdbx_strand_id
1 'polypeptide(L)'
;MYVLSILMMVLISFQPYGAHVSKIAGIAYAIFCGLAVFSYMSGPAFMAKDLFGSRDQGVMLGYVGLAYAIGYAIGAPLFGIIKGKASFTVAWYFMIAFVAIGFIILVFAVIQIKRSQKKYIIQQETKTTTE
;
A
#
# COMPACT_ATOMS: atom_id res chain seq x y z
N MET A 1 -0.77 7.22 -6.75
CA MET A 1 0.20 6.73 -7.75
C MET A 1 0.01 5.25 -8.09
N TYR A 2 -0.15 4.35 -7.11
CA TYR A 2 -0.41 2.93 -7.37
C TYR A 2 -1.75 2.66 -8.11
N VAL A 3 -2.78 3.47 -7.86
CA VAL A 3 -4.07 3.41 -8.59
C VAL A 3 -3.91 3.82 -10.06
N LEU A 4 -3.00 4.77 -10.36
CA LEU A 4 -2.70 5.23 -11.72
C LEU A 4 -1.93 4.15 -12.52
N SER A 5 -1.01 3.43 -11.89
CA SER A 5 -0.33 2.30 -12.55
C SER A 5 -1.32 1.17 -12.85
N ILE A 6 -2.20 0.83 -11.92
CA ILE A 6 -3.24 -0.17 -12.17
C ILE A 6 -4.19 0.26 -13.29
N LEU A 7 -4.60 1.54 -13.33
CA LEU A 7 -5.41 2.09 -14.43
C LEU A 7 -4.71 1.97 -15.80
N MET A 8 -3.40 2.22 -15.87
CA MET A 8 -2.62 2.04 -17.10
C MET A 8 -2.57 0.58 -17.56
N MET A 9 -2.51 -0.37 -16.64
CA MET A 9 -2.59 -1.80 -16.98
C MET A 9 -3.99 -2.25 -17.41
N VAL A 10 -5.04 -1.68 -16.82
CA VAL A 10 -6.42 -1.89 -17.29
C VAL A 10 -6.59 -1.33 -18.71
N LEU A 11 -6.04 -0.16 -19.03
CA LEU A 11 -6.06 0.42 -20.38
C LEU A 11 -5.28 -0.44 -21.40
N ILE A 12 -4.13 -1.00 -21.02
CA ILE A 12 -3.38 -1.97 -21.84
C ILE A 12 -4.22 -3.23 -22.10
N SER A 13 -5.02 -3.67 -21.13
CA SER A 13 -5.86 -4.87 -21.22
C SER A 13 -7.03 -4.75 -22.20
N PHE A 14 -7.46 -3.52 -22.54
CA PHE A 14 -8.54 -3.27 -23.51
C PHE A 14 -8.03 -2.98 -24.94
N GLN A 15 -6.71 -2.78 -25.13
CA GLN A 15 -6.12 -2.41 -26.42
C GLN A 15 -5.47 -3.62 -27.11
N PRO A 16 -5.66 -3.84 -28.44
CA PRO A 16 -5.06 -4.97 -29.13
C PRO A 16 -3.53 -4.98 -29.04
N TYR A 17 -2.95 -6.16 -28.81
CA TYR A 17 -1.51 -6.39 -28.75
C TYR A 17 -0.84 -5.94 -30.07
N GLY A 18 -0.03 -4.88 -30.00
CA GLY A 18 0.76 -4.39 -31.13
C GLY A 18 0.68 -2.90 -31.43
N ALA A 19 -0.25 -2.16 -30.83
CA ALA A 19 -0.36 -0.70 -31.04
C ALA A 19 0.77 0.07 -30.32
N HIS A 20 1.35 1.10 -30.96
CA HIS A 20 2.43 1.95 -30.39
C HIS A 20 2.08 2.53 -28.99
N VAL A 21 0.78 2.67 -28.73
CA VAL A 21 0.18 3.15 -27.48
C VAL A 21 0.38 2.18 -26.30
N SER A 22 0.46 0.86 -26.54
CA SER A 22 0.66 -0.13 -25.48
C SER A 22 2.08 -0.14 -24.94
N LYS A 23 3.07 0.18 -25.78
CA LYS A 23 4.48 0.37 -25.35
C LYS A 23 4.63 1.59 -24.45
N ILE A 24 4.01 2.71 -24.82
CA ILE A 24 4.03 3.95 -24.02
C ILE A 24 3.30 3.75 -22.69
N ALA A 25 2.13 3.10 -22.71
CA ALA A 25 1.40 2.77 -21.49
C ALA A 25 2.18 1.80 -20.59
N GLY A 26 2.94 0.85 -21.16
CA GLY A 26 3.80 -0.06 -20.41
C GLY A 26 5.01 0.63 -19.77
N ILE A 27 5.63 1.58 -20.46
CA ILE A 27 6.71 2.41 -19.92
C ILE A 27 6.16 3.33 -18.82
N ALA A 28 5.01 3.97 -19.05
CA ALA A 28 4.35 4.78 -18.04
C ALA A 28 3.99 3.94 -16.80
N TYR A 29 3.47 2.72 -16.99
CA TYR A 29 3.23 1.77 -15.90
C TYR A 29 4.49 1.51 -15.07
N ALA A 30 5.63 1.23 -15.72
CA ALA A 30 6.88 0.95 -15.02
C ALA A 30 7.34 2.15 -14.17
N ILE A 31 7.25 3.37 -14.72
CA ILE A 31 7.62 4.60 -14.01
C ILE A 31 6.70 4.84 -12.81
N PHE A 32 5.37 4.77 -13.02
CA PHE A 32 4.40 4.98 -11.94
C PHE A 32 4.46 3.89 -10.88
N CYS A 33 4.73 2.64 -11.27
CA CYS A 33 4.93 1.53 -10.35
C CYS A 33 6.19 1.78 -9.50
N GLY A 34 7.31 2.15 -10.12
CA GLY A 34 8.55 2.50 -9.40
C GLY A 34 8.35 3.64 -8.40
N LEU A 35 7.67 4.72 -8.79
CA LEU A 35 7.35 5.83 -7.89
C LEU A 35 6.43 5.40 -6.75
N ALA A 36 5.44 4.56 -7.03
CA ALA A 36 4.52 4.08 -6.01
C ALA A 36 5.21 3.10 -5.04
N VAL A 37 6.16 2.29 -5.51
CA VAL A 37 7.01 1.42 -4.67
C VAL A 37 7.83 2.26 -3.71
N PHE A 38 8.45 3.32 -4.22
CA PHE A 38 9.21 4.25 -3.39
C PHE A 38 8.34 4.89 -2.30
N SER A 39 7.14 5.38 -2.64
CA SER A 39 6.23 5.98 -1.65
C SER A 39 5.76 5.00 -0.58
N TYR A 40 5.39 3.76 -0.92
CA TYR A 40 4.91 2.83 0.10
C TYR A 40 6.03 2.23 0.95
N MET A 41 7.26 2.09 0.44
CA MET A 41 8.40 1.62 1.24
C MET A 41 8.94 2.70 2.17
N SER A 42 8.99 3.95 1.72
CA SER A 42 9.50 5.08 2.51
C SER A 42 8.56 5.48 3.65
N GLY A 43 7.23 5.39 3.45
CA GLY A 43 6.24 5.78 4.46
C GLY A 43 6.43 5.09 5.82
N PRO A 44 6.35 3.75 5.90
CA PRO A 44 6.57 3.01 7.15
C PRO A 44 8.00 3.17 7.68
N ALA A 45 9.00 3.31 6.82
CA ALA A 45 10.39 3.48 7.23
C ALA A 45 10.62 4.81 7.98
N PHE A 46 10.01 5.90 7.50
CA PHE A 46 10.04 7.18 8.20
C PHE A 46 9.17 7.17 9.45
N MET A 47 7.97 6.59 9.36
CA MET A 47 7.03 6.56 10.49
C MET A 47 7.55 5.71 11.66
N ALA A 48 8.22 4.58 11.39
CA ALA A 48 8.83 3.75 12.42
C ALA A 48 9.99 4.46 13.15
N LYS A 49 10.76 5.28 12.43
CA LYS A 49 11.85 6.08 12.99
C LYS A 49 11.33 7.15 13.95
N ASP A 50 10.29 7.87 13.53
CA ASP A 50 9.73 8.98 14.31
C ASP A 50 8.92 8.50 15.53
N LEU A 51 8.26 7.34 15.44
CA LEU A 51 7.35 6.86 16.50
C LEU A 51 8.03 6.00 17.57
N PHE A 52 9.08 5.24 17.23
CA PHE A 52 9.71 4.27 18.14
C PHE A 52 11.16 4.60 18.51
N GLY A 53 11.76 5.62 17.88
CA GLY A 53 13.16 5.98 18.09
C GLY A 53 14.12 4.98 17.41
N SER A 54 15.38 5.39 17.25
CA SER A 54 16.40 4.65 16.49
C SER A 54 16.70 3.23 17.03
N ARG A 55 16.32 2.93 18.27
CA ARG A 55 16.65 1.68 18.96
C ARG A 55 15.78 0.49 18.55
N ASP A 56 14.50 0.72 18.23
CA ASP A 56 13.55 -0.33 17.81
C ASP A 56 13.12 -0.20 16.34
N GLN A 57 13.65 0.78 15.61
CA GLN A 57 13.35 1.03 14.21
C GLN A 57 13.57 -0.24 13.33
N GLY A 58 14.66 -0.98 13.58
CA GLY A 58 14.99 -2.19 12.81
C GLY A 58 14.00 -3.33 13.03
N VAL A 59 13.51 -3.51 14.26
CA VAL A 59 12.55 -4.57 14.60
C VAL A 59 11.18 -4.25 14.00
N MET A 60 10.73 -2.99 14.08
CA MET A 60 9.47 -2.55 13.48
C MET A 60 9.50 -2.63 11.96
N LEU A 61 10.61 -2.23 11.33
CA LEU A 61 10.84 -2.45 9.89
C LEU A 61 10.82 -3.94 9.53
N GLY A 62 11.36 -4.80 10.40
CA GLY A 62 11.30 -6.26 10.25
C GLY A 62 9.87 -6.79 10.22
N TYR A 63 9.00 -6.33 11.13
CA TYR A 63 7.57 -6.70 11.13
C TYR A 63 6.84 -6.21 9.88
N VAL A 64 7.12 -4.99 9.42
CA VAL A 64 6.55 -4.45 8.17
C VAL A 64 7.02 -5.28 6.97
N GLY A 65 8.29 -5.65 6.92
CA GLY A 65 8.86 -6.51 5.88
C GLY A 65 8.26 -7.92 5.89
N LEU A 66 8.03 -8.51 7.06
CA LEU A 66 7.37 -9.81 7.22
C LEU A 66 5.94 -9.77 6.66
N ALA A 67 5.17 -8.74 7.02
CA ALA A 67 3.81 -8.55 6.51
C ALA A 67 3.81 -8.41 4.97
N TYR A 68 4.81 -7.72 4.41
CA TYR A 68 4.98 -7.60 2.96
C TYR A 68 5.29 -8.95 2.30
N ALA A 69 6.19 -9.75 2.88
CA ALA A 69 6.55 -11.07 2.37
C ALA A 69 5.34 -12.02 2.36
N ILE A 70 4.54 -12.03 3.43
CA ILE A 70 3.30 -12.81 3.50
C ILE A 70 2.31 -12.35 2.43
N GLY A 71 2.15 -11.03 2.26
CA GLY A 71 1.30 -10.45 1.21
C GLY A 71 1.73 -10.89 -0.19
N TYR A 72 3.04 -10.91 -0.47
CA TYR A 72 3.56 -11.34 -1.77
C TYR A 72 3.38 -12.84 -2.01
N ALA A 73 3.62 -13.66 -0.98
CA ALA A 73 3.48 -15.11 -1.03
C ALA A 73 2.03 -15.55 -1.30
N ILE A 74 1.05 -14.83 -0.76
CA ILE A 74 -0.37 -15.12 -0.97
C ILE A 74 -0.88 -14.45 -2.25
N GLY A 75 -0.47 -13.21 -2.51
CA GLY A 75 -0.97 -12.40 -3.62
C GLY A 75 -0.57 -12.92 -5.00
N ALA A 76 0.68 -13.38 -5.17
CA ALA A 76 1.16 -13.86 -6.47
C ALA A 76 0.41 -15.13 -6.97
N PRO A 77 0.20 -16.18 -6.14
CA PRO A 77 -0.63 -17.31 -6.52
C PRO A 77 -2.09 -16.93 -6.77
N LEU A 78 -2.67 -16.05 -5.92
CA LEU A 78 -4.06 -15.62 -6.06
C LEU A 78 -4.28 -14.91 -7.40
N PHE A 79 -3.37 -14.01 -7.77
CA PHE A 79 -3.40 -13.31 -9.06
C PHE A 79 -3.23 -14.29 -10.24
N GLY A 80 -2.34 -15.27 -10.10
CA GLY A 80 -2.13 -16.32 -11.12
C GLY A 80 -3.39 -17.16 -11.37
N ILE A 81 -4.08 -17.58 -10.31
CA ILE A 81 -5.33 -18.36 -10.42
C ILE A 81 -6.45 -17.52 -11.04
N ILE A 82 -6.60 -16.25 -10.63
CA ILE A 82 -7.62 -15.36 -11.17
C ILE A 82 -7.38 -15.13 -12.66
N LYS A 83 -6.14 -14.79 -13.06
CA LYS A 83 -5.76 -14.64 -14.48
C LYS A 83 -6.04 -15.91 -15.30
N GLY A 84 -5.85 -17.09 -14.70
CA GLY A 84 -6.06 -18.37 -15.37
C GLY A 84 -7.53 -18.71 -15.62
N LYS A 85 -8.47 -18.19 -14.82
CA LYS A 85 -9.91 -18.52 -14.91
C LYS A 85 -10.78 -17.38 -15.43
N ALA A 86 -10.41 -16.13 -15.15
CA ALA A 86 -11.13 -14.93 -15.55
C ALA A 86 -10.13 -13.97 -16.20
N SER A 87 -10.38 -13.62 -17.46
CA SER A 87 -9.53 -12.80 -18.34
C SER A 87 -8.74 -11.68 -17.64
N PHE A 88 -7.59 -11.29 -18.21
CA PHE A 88 -6.60 -10.36 -17.62
C PHE A 88 -7.24 -9.10 -16.98
N THR A 89 -8.29 -8.56 -17.60
CA THR A 89 -9.07 -7.41 -17.09
C THR A 89 -9.70 -7.64 -15.72
N VAL A 90 -10.24 -8.84 -15.44
CA VAL A 90 -10.91 -9.17 -14.16
C VAL A 90 -9.90 -9.23 -13.01
N ALA A 91 -8.69 -9.73 -13.27
CA ALA A 91 -7.61 -9.77 -12.29
C ALA A 91 -7.20 -8.36 -11.82
N TRP A 92 -7.19 -7.39 -12.75
CA TRP A 92 -6.88 -6.00 -12.42
C TRP A 92 -8.00 -5.30 -11.64
N TYR A 93 -9.28 -5.58 -11.94
CA TYR A 93 -10.39 -5.08 -11.12
C TYR A 93 -10.32 -5.59 -9.68
N PHE A 94 -9.97 -6.87 -9.49
CA PHE A 94 -9.72 -7.41 -8.15
C PHE A 94 -8.55 -6.71 -7.45
N MET A 95 -7.46 -6.42 -8.16
CA MET A 95 -6.34 -5.66 -7.60
C MET A 95 -6.76 -4.25 -7.15
N ILE A 96 -7.60 -3.54 -7.91
CA ILE A 96 -8.14 -2.24 -7.48
C ILE A 96 -8.96 -2.40 -6.19
N ALA A 97 -9.81 -3.43 -6.10
CA ALA A 97 -10.63 -3.66 -4.91
C ALA A 97 -9.76 -3.94 -3.67
N PHE A 98 -8.72 -4.78 -3.78
CA PHE A 98 -7.79 -5.04 -2.69
C PHE A 98 -7.03 -3.79 -2.25
N VAL A 99 -6.57 -2.96 -3.19
CA VAL A 99 -5.90 -1.69 -2.88
C VAL A 99 -6.86 -0.71 -2.19
N ALA A 100 -8.11 -0.63 -2.65
CA ALA A 100 -9.12 0.23 -2.03
C ALA A 100 -9.44 -0.19 -0.59
N ILE A 101 -9.64 -1.49 -0.35
CA ILE A 101 -9.88 -2.04 0.99
C ILE A 101 -8.68 -1.78 1.89
N GLY A 102 -7.46 -2.05 1.41
CA GLY A 102 -6.23 -1.78 2.16
C GLY A 102 -6.08 -0.30 2.52
N PHE A 103 -6.42 0.60 1.59
CA PHE A 103 -6.39 2.04 1.84
C PHE A 103 -7.41 2.47 2.90
N ILE A 104 -8.64 1.94 2.86
CA ILE A 104 -9.67 2.21 3.88
C ILE A 104 -9.19 1.78 5.27
N ILE A 105 -8.64 0.58 5.38
CA ILE A 105 -8.09 0.05 6.64
C ILE A 105 -6.95 0.94 7.15
N LEU A 106 -6.07 1.40 6.26
CA LEU A 106 -4.95 2.27 6.62
C LEU A 106 -5.43 3.63 7.12
N VAL A 107 -6.41 4.24 6.45
CA VAL A 107 -7.04 5.49 6.92
C VAL A 107 -7.67 5.30 8.30
N PHE A 108 -8.36 4.17 8.51
CA PHE A 108 -8.96 3.85 9.80
C PHE A 108 -7.91 3.71 10.90
N ALA A 109 -6.81 3.02 10.62
CA ALA A 109 -5.68 2.87 11.53
C ALA A 109 -5.04 4.23 11.90
N VAL A 110 -4.86 5.13 10.92
CA VAL A 110 -4.32 6.48 11.16
C VAL A 110 -5.26 7.30 12.06
N ILE A 111 -6.57 7.24 11.81
CA ILE A 111 -7.57 7.91 12.66
C ILE A 111 -7.51 7.35 14.08
N GLN A 112 -7.40 6.03 14.23
CA GLN A 112 -7.31 5.37 15.52
C GLN A 112 -6.04 5.78 16.28
N ILE A 113 -4.88 5.80 15.62
CA ILE A 113 -3.61 6.23 16.21
C ILE A 113 -3.71 7.70 16.69
N LYS A 114 -4.23 8.60 15.84
CA LYS A 114 -4.43 10.01 16.23
C LYS A 114 -5.39 10.15 17.43
N ARG A 115 -6.46 9.36 17.48
CA ARG A 115 -7.39 9.34 18.62
C ARG A 115 -6.71 8.85 19.90
N SER A 116 -5.91 7.79 19.82
CA SER A 116 -5.18 7.25 20.96
C SER A 116 -4.16 8.27 21.48
N GLN A 117 -3.36 8.87 20.60
CA GLN A 117 -2.40 9.94 20.95
C GLN A 117 -3.08 11.11 21.67
N LYS A 118 -4.22 11.60 21.14
CA LYS A 118 -4.99 12.69 21.76
C LYS A 118 -5.50 12.31 23.16
N LYS A 119 -5.93 11.06 23.37
CA LYS A 119 -6.36 10.57 24.68
C LYS A 119 -5.22 10.51 25.70
N TYR A 120 -4.02 10.09 25.28
CA TYR A 120 -2.86 10.06 26.16
C TYR A 120 -2.44 11.46 26.63
N ILE A 121 -2.45 12.45 25.73
CA ILE A 121 -2.10 13.85 26.07
C ILE A 121 -3.09 14.44 27.09
N ILE A 122 -4.40 14.26 26.86
CA ILE A 122 -5.45 14.75 27.77
C ILE A 122 -5.36 14.08 29.15
N GLN A 123 -5.04 12.77 29.20
CA GLN A 123 -4.85 12.06 30.47
C GLN A 123 -3.61 12.54 31.24
N GLN A 124 -2.55 12.96 30.55
CA GLN A 124 -1.39 13.56 31.20
C GLN A 124 -1.73 14.94 31.76
N GLU A 125 -2.35 15.82 30.98
CA GLU A 125 -2.76 17.17 31.45
C GLU A 125 -3.69 17.10 32.67
N THR A 126 -4.66 16.17 32.66
CA THR A 126 -5.61 16.03 33.78
C THR A 126 -4.90 15.60 35.07
N LYS A 127 -3.88 14.74 34.98
CA LYS A 127 -3.10 14.31 36.15
C LYS A 127 -2.24 15.43 36.74
N THR A 128 -1.66 16.28 35.90
CA THR A 128 -0.81 17.40 36.36
C THR A 128 -1.62 18.55 36.98
N THR A 129 -2.92 18.68 36.68
CA THR A 129 -3.80 19.69 37.29
C THR A 129 -4.45 19.26 38.61
N THR A 130 -4.30 17.99 39.00
CA THR A 130 -4.87 17.43 40.24
C THR A 130 -3.86 17.23 41.36
N GLU A 131 -2.58 17.52 41.12
CA GLU A 131 -1.51 17.64 42.14
C GLU A 131 -1.27 19.12 42.48
#